data_AF-M2B9X8-F1
#
_entry.id   AF-M2B9X8-F1
#
_cell.length_a   1.000
_cell.length_b   1.000
_cell.length_c   1.000
_cell.angle_alpha   90.00
_cell.angle_beta   90.00
_cell.angle_gamma   90.00
#
_symmetry.space_group_name_H-M   'P 1'
#
loop_
_entity.id
_entity.type
_entity.pdbx_description
1 polymer ?
#
loop_
_entity_poly.entity_id
_entity_poly.type
_entity_poly.pdbx_seq_one_letter_code
_entity_poly.pdbx_strand_id
1 'polypeptide(L)'
;MFNKKSNLTVVLQQDTQDCGPACLATLCKYYGKRIPISYIRKIAGTDKTGISGYGIVRGAEELGFSCQGALSPEKEFSEDIVFPIITHLKRNDSEHYQVYS
;
A
#
# COMPACT_ATOMS: atom_id res chain seq x y z
N MET A 1 4.01 -0.47 -18.39
CA MET A 1 2.74 0.19 -18.08
C MET A 1 1.83 -0.76 -17.33
N PHE A 2 1.15 -0.27 -16.30
CA PHE A 2 0.20 -1.00 -15.46
C PHE A 2 -1.22 -0.82 -16.05
N ASN A 3 -1.96 -1.91 -16.32
CA ASN A 3 -3.32 -1.84 -16.87
C ASN A 3 -4.37 -1.99 -15.76
N LYS A 4 -5.33 -1.07 -15.68
CA LYS A 4 -6.40 -1.04 -14.66
C LYS A 4 -7.33 -2.25 -14.84
N LYS A 5 -7.55 -3.05 -13.78
CA LYS A 5 -8.55 -4.15 -13.79
C LYS A 5 -9.83 -3.74 -13.07
N SER A 6 -10.97 -4.33 -13.45
CA SER A 6 -12.29 -4.01 -12.89
C SER A 6 -12.57 -4.62 -11.51
N ASN A 7 -11.76 -5.57 -11.02
CA ASN A 7 -11.95 -6.22 -9.72
C ASN A 7 -10.68 -6.17 -8.85
N LEU A 8 -10.78 -5.55 -7.67
CA LEU A 8 -9.73 -5.56 -6.66
C LEU A 8 -9.64 -6.96 -6.04
N THR A 9 -8.49 -7.62 -6.22
CA THR A 9 -8.21 -8.89 -5.53
C THR A 9 -7.22 -8.66 -4.41
N VAL A 10 -7.71 -8.70 -3.17
CA VAL A 10 -6.90 -8.45 -1.97
C VAL A 10 -5.84 -9.53 -1.78
N VAL A 11 -4.64 -9.12 -1.37
CA VAL A 11 -3.60 -9.98 -0.82
C VAL A 11 -3.62 -9.80 0.70
N LEU A 12 -3.85 -10.88 1.43
CA LEU A 12 -3.90 -10.85 2.89
C LEU A 12 -2.49 -10.74 3.48
N GLN A 13 -2.37 -10.02 4.60
CA GLN A 13 -1.12 -9.95 5.36
C GLN A 13 -0.73 -11.34 5.87
N GLN A 14 0.57 -11.67 5.81
CA GLN A 14 1.09 -12.96 6.27
C GLN A 14 1.64 -12.89 7.69
N ASP A 15 2.09 -11.71 8.10
CA ASP A 15 2.52 -11.38 9.47
C ASP A 15 1.83 -10.10 9.97
N THR A 16 1.94 -9.84 11.27
CA THR A 16 1.44 -8.65 11.94
C THR A 16 2.01 -7.34 11.40
N GLN A 17 3.27 -7.34 10.92
CA GLN A 17 3.96 -6.18 10.33
C GLN A 17 3.63 -5.95 8.85
N ASP A 18 2.88 -6.85 8.21
CA ASP A 18 2.75 -6.89 6.74
C ASP A 18 1.63 -6.02 6.16
N CYS A 19 0.93 -5.22 6.96
CA CYS A 19 -0.20 -4.44 6.45
C CYS A 19 0.18 -3.56 5.24
N GLY A 20 1.33 -2.85 5.27
CA GLY A 20 1.83 -2.09 4.11
C GLY A 20 2.32 -2.97 2.95
N PRO A 21 3.20 -3.98 3.16
CA PRO A 21 3.58 -4.91 2.11
C PRO A 21 2.40 -5.60 1.41
N ALA A 22 1.37 -5.98 2.16
CA ALA A 22 0.13 -6.56 1.64
C ALA A 22 -0.66 -5.57 0.78
N CYS A 23 -0.70 -4.28 1.17
CA CYS A 23 -1.29 -3.22 0.35
C CYS A 23 -0.56 -3.08 -1.00
N LEU A 24 0.77 -2.98 -0.98
CA LEU A 24 1.57 -2.91 -2.21
C LEU A 24 1.41 -4.16 -3.09
N ALA A 25 1.33 -5.35 -2.49
CA ALA A 25 1.06 -6.60 -3.21
C ALA A 25 -0.32 -6.58 -3.87
N THR A 26 -1.32 -6.05 -3.16
CA THR A 26 -2.69 -5.87 -3.65
C THR A 26 -2.72 -4.92 -4.84
N LEU A 27 -2.04 -3.77 -4.75
CA LEU A 27 -1.92 -2.82 -5.87
C LEU A 27 -1.20 -3.43 -7.07
N CYS A 28 -0.06 -4.10 -6.86
CA CYS A 28 0.63 -4.82 -7.94
C CYS A 28 -0.33 -5.78 -8.65
N LYS A 29 -1.07 -6.59 -7.88
CA LYS A 29 -2.00 -7.59 -8.39
C LYS A 29 -3.17 -6.95 -9.14
N TYR A 30 -3.70 -5.84 -8.62
CA TYR A 30 -4.73 -5.04 -9.28
C TYR A 30 -4.28 -4.61 -10.68
N TYR A 31 -3.04 -4.16 -10.81
CA TYR A 31 -2.46 -3.77 -12.09
C TYR A 31 -1.79 -4.93 -12.88
N GLY A 32 -2.07 -6.17 -12.51
CA GLY A 32 -1.70 -7.37 -13.27
C GLY A 32 -0.34 -7.99 -12.96
N LYS A 33 0.39 -7.50 -11.95
CA LYS A 33 1.67 -8.09 -11.51
C LYS A 33 1.53 -8.83 -10.18
N ARG A 34 1.98 -10.08 -10.11
CA ARG A 34 2.04 -10.84 -8.85
C ARG A 34 3.45 -10.74 -8.29
N ILE A 35 3.62 -9.98 -7.23
CA ILE A 35 4.91 -9.80 -6.56
C ILE A 35 4.85 -10.48 -5.19
N PRO A 36 5.84 -11.31 -4.81
CA PRO A 36 5.89 -11.92 -3.49
C PRO A 36 5.99 -10.88 -2.37
N ILE A 37 5.20 -11.04 -1.30
CA ILE A 37 5.25 -10.13 -0.14
C ILE A 37 6.66 -10.06 0.45
N SER A 38 7.41 -11.17 0.47
CA SER A 38 8.79 -11.20 0.96
C SER A 38 9.74 -10.26 0.20
N TYR A 39 9.55 -10.12 -1.12
CA TYR A 39 10.31 -9.15 -1.91
C TYR A 39 9.90 -7.72 -1.58
N ILE A 40 8.59 -7.47 -1.43
CA ILE A 40 8.06 -6.16 -1.07
C ILE A 40 8.57 -5.72 0.31
N ARG A 41 8.59 -6.61 1.31
CA ARG A 41 9.18 -6.32 2.63
C ARG A 41 10.61 -5.81 2.52
N LYS A 42 11.42 -6.46 1.67
CA LYS A 42 12.83 -6.11 1.46
C LYS A 42 12.98 -4.71 0.86
N ILE A 43 12.27 -4.40 -0.23
CA ILE A 43 12.42 -3.11 -0.92
C ILE A 43 11.74 -1.96 -0.18
N ALA A 44 10.67 -2.24 0.57
CA ALA A 44 9.95 -1.25 1.36
C ALA A 44 10.58 -1.01 2.75
N GLY A 45 11.61 -1.79 3.12
CA GLY A 45 12.29 -1.69 4.40
C GLY A 45 11.43 -2.07 5.60
N THR A 46 10.49 -3.00 5.43
CA THR A 46 9.64 -3.48 6.53
C THR A 46 10.48 -4.29 7.52
N ASP A 47 10.42 -3.91 8.80
CA ASP A 47 11.12 -4.60 9.88
C ASP A 47 10.14 -5.06 10.96
N LYS A 48 10.66 -5.43 12.14
CA LYS A 48 9.86 -5.92 13.28
C LYS A 48 8.88 -4.88 13.84
N THR A 49 9.11 -3.59 13.57
CA THR A 49 8.25 -2.48 13.99
C THR A 49 7.16 -2.16 12.97
N GLY A 50 7.21 -2.77 11.78
CA GLY A 50 6.27 -2.53 10.70
C GLY A 50 6.92 -1.76 9.55
N ILE A 51 6.13 -0.88 8.96
CA ILE A 51 6.50 -0.09 7.78
C ILE A 51 6.02 1.35 7.96
N SER A 52 6.87 2.31 7.57
CA SER A 52 6.50 3.73 7.56
C SER A 52 5.83 4.13 6.25
N GLY A 53 5.10 5.26 6.25
CA GLY A 53 4.55 5.82 5.01
C GLY A 53 5.64 6.13 3.97
N TYR A 54 6.83 6.56 4.41
CA TYR A 54 7.99 6.73 3.54
C TYR A 54 8.44 5.39 2.92
N GLY A 55 8.50 4.31 3.72
CA GLY A 55 8.83 2.96 3.23
C GLY A 55 7.83 2.46 2.18
N ILE A 56 6.54 2.78 2.35
CA ILE A 56 5.50 2.47 1.35
C ILE A 56 5.76 3.21 0.04
N VAL A 57 5.98 4.52 0.09
CA VAL A 57 6.26 5.34 -1.11
C VAL A 57 7.51 4.84 -1.82
N ARG A 58 8.60 4.63 -1.10
CA ARG A 58 9.86 4.10 -1.65
C ARG A 58 9.70 2.73 -2.27
N GLY A 59 9.01 1.81 -1.58
CA GLY A 59 8.74 0.48 -2.11
C GLY A 59 7.85 0.52 -3.36
N ALA A 60 6.85 1.42 -3.40
CA ALA A 60 6.00 1.63 -4.57
C ALA A 60 6.80 2.18 -5.77
N GLU A 61 7.66 3.17 -5.55
CA GLU A 61 8.55 3.71 -6.58
C GLU A 61 9.46 2.61 -7.16
N GLU A 62 10.04 1.76 -6.31
CA GLU A 62 10.90 0.64 -6.75
C GLU A 62 10.12 -0.43 -7.52
N LEU A 63 8.82 -0.60 -7.25
CA LEU A 63 7.91 -1.45 -8.02
C LEU A 63 7.48 -0.81 -9.37
N GLY A 64 7.84 0.45 -9.59
CA GLY A 64 7.56 1.23 -10.80
C GLY A 64 6.28 2.03 -10.76
N PHE A 65 5.71 2.29 -9.58
CA PHE A 65 4.61 3.24 -9.40
C PHE A 65 5.12 4.68 -9.38
N SER A 66 4.26 5.60 -9.80
CA SER A 66 4.40 7.03 -9.53
C SER A 66 3.38 7.39 -8.46
N CYS A 67 3.83 7.66 -7.24
CA CYS A 67 2.93 7.93 -6.11
C CYS A 67 3.50 9.02 -5.20
N GLN A 68 2.63 9.63 -4.41
CA GLN A 68 2.98 10.64 -3.41
C GLN A 68 2.24 10.33 -2.11
N GLY A 69 2.88 10.63 -0.98
CA GLY A 69 2.22 10.63 0.32
C GLY A 69 1.52 11.97 0.54
N ALA A 70 0.30 11.93 1.08
CA ALA A 70 -0.46 13.13 1.45
C ALA A 70 -1.09 12.95 2.84
N LEU A 71 -1.32 14.07 3.52
CA LEU A 71 -2.06 14.13 4.79
C LEU A 71 -3.42 14.75 4.53
N SER A 72 -4.49 14.10 4.99
CA SER A 72 -5.84 14.64 4.97
C SER A 72 -6.35 14.78 6.41
N PRO A 73 -6.21 15.97 7.04
CA PRO A 73 -6.67 16.20 8.41
C PRO A 73 -8.17 15.95 8.58
N GLU A 74 -8.97 16.39 7.60
CA GLU A 74 -10.43 16.25 7.58
C GLU A 74 -10.89 14.83 7.18
N LYS A 75 -9.95 13.95 6.78
CA LYS A 75 -10.22 12.59 6.28
C LYS A 75 -11.11 12.56 5.03
N GLU A 76 -11.09 13.63 4.25
CA GLU A 76 -11.77 13.76 2.97
C GLU A 76 -10.82 13.45 1.80
N PHE A 77 -11.40 13.07 0.67
CA PHE A 77 -10.69 12.79 -0.58
C PHE A 77 -11.07 13.86 -1.61
N SER A 78 -10.09 14.43 -2.29
CA SER A 78 -10.35 15.31 -3.44
C SER A 78 -10.89 14.49 -4.62
N GLU A 79 -11.69 15.13 -5.48
CA GLU A 79 -12.24 14.49 -6.69
C GLU A 79 -11.15 13.96 -7.64
N ASP A 80 -9.95 14.55 -7.59
CA ASP A 80 -8.80 14.18 -8.44
C ASP A 80 -8.06 12.90 -7.99
N ILE A 81 -8.46 12.27 -6.88
CA ILE A 81 -7.78 11.06 -6.39
C ILE A 81 -8.04 9.88 -7.32
N VAL A 82 -6.95 9.22 -7.72
CA VAL A 82 -6.99 7.99 -8.51
C VAL A 82 -7.00 6.77 -7.60
N PHE A 83 -8.12 6.07 -7.55
CA PHE A 83 -8.26 4.81 -6.82
C PHE A 83 -7.71 3.61 -7.62
N PRO A 84 -7.23 2.55 -6.92
CA PRO A 84 -7.16 2.41 -5.46
C PRO A 84 -5.97 3.12 -4.81
N ILE A 85 -6.16 3.59 -3.57
CA ILE A 85 -5.13 4.25 -2.73
C ILE A 85 -4.80 3.42 -1.49
N ILE A 86 -3.66 3.71 -0.85
CA ILE A 86 -3.31 3.18 0.48
C ILE A 86 -3.66 4.25 1.52
N THR A 87 -4.49 3.91 2.50
CA THR A 87 -4.82 4.79 3.62
C THR A 87 -4.13 4.33 4.90
N HIS A 88 -3.75 5.30 5.71
CA HIS A 88 -3.22 5.08 7.05
C HIS A 88 -4.33 5.27 8.08
N LEU A 89 -4.50 4.29 8.96
CA LEU A 89 -5.51 4.28 10.00
C LEU A 89 -4.85 4.11 11.36
N LYS A 90 -5.17 5.03 12.28
CA LYS A 90 -4.83 4.91 13.68
C LYS A 90 -6.03 4.40 14.47
N ARG A 91 -5.89 3.24 15.11
CA ARG A 91 -6.91 2.66 16.00
C ARG A 91 -6.30 2.39 17.37
N ASN A 92 -6.67 3.20 18.36
CA ASN A 92 -6.07 3.20 19.69
C ASN A 92 -4.54 3.36 19.59
N ASP A 93 -3.79 2.38 20.08
CA ASP A 93 -2.32 2.33 20.04
C ASP A 93 -1.75 1.56 18.85
N SER A 94 -2.59 1.18 17.87
CA SER A 94 -2.17 0.44 16.68
C SER A 94 -2.27 1.30 15.41
N GLU A 95 -1.21 1.28 14.63
CA GLU A 95 -1.13 1.90 13.30
C GLU A 95 -1.33 0.81 12.23
N HIS A 96 -2.19 1.06 11.25
CA HIS A 96 -2.54 0.08 10.21
C HIS A 96 -2.67 0.74 8.84
N TYR A 97 -2.25 0.02 7.79
CA TYR A 97 -2.44 0.43 6.41
C TYR A 97 -3.42 -0.50 5.70
N GLN A 98 -4.32 0.08 4.91
CA GLN A 98 -5.27 -0.67 4.08
C GLN A 98 -5.39 -0.08 2.68
N VAL A 99 -5.93 -0.87 1.75
CA VAL A 99 -6.31 -0.38 0.42
C VAL A 99 -7.74 0.12 0.47
N TYR A 100 -7.96 1.34 -0.04
CA TYR A 100 -9.28 1.92 -0.24
C TYR A 100 -9.54 2.11 -1.74
N SER A 101 -10.71 1.72 -2.22
CA SER A 101 -11.07 1.67 -3.64
C SER A 101 -12.51 2.07 -3.88
#